data_AF-A0A920MQ70-F1
#
_entry.id   AF-A0A920MQ70-F1
#
_cell.length_a   1.000
_cell.length_b   1.000
_cell.length_c   1.000
_cell.angle_alpha   90.00
_cell.angle_beta   90.00
_cell.angle_gamma   90.00
#
_symmetry.space_group_name_H-M   'P 1'
#
loop_
_entity.id
_entity.type
_entity.pdbx_description
1 polymer ?
#
loop_
_entity_poly.entity_id
_entity_poly.type
_entity_poly.pdbx_seq_one_letter_code
_entity_poly.pdbx_strand_id
1 'polypeptide(L)'
;MQNAYDIESFYSRLTGEYNPNFFEALSVVNAARDSTVADSLYLGEQRVMLDGKEFFVDVDESFGFEYDTTFGIKSFRKDTIQDTTLQIVVFSDELGRNDTSFIRKKDLSSYQENDNFIGITREEPMERVEAIEYYKTYIPDSSTYYCPLTNNEYIMEISDDGTDLSISSPIEEPIVESHYILFSFKGTNHGVIKSGRKSWE
;
A
#
# COMPACT_ATOMS: atom_id res chain seq x y z
N MET A 1 -3.48 -5.22 15.24
CA MET A 1 -2.43 -6.25 15.47
C MET A 1 -1.50 -6.35 14.27
N GLN A 2 -1.98 -6.71 13.07
CA GLN A 2 -1.11 -6.83 11.87
C GLN A 2 -0.28 -5.56 11.63
N ASN A 3 -0.93 -4.39 11.59
CA ASN A 3 -0.21 -3.12 11.43
C ASN A 3 0.86 -2.86 12.51
N ALA A 4 0.68 -3.34 13.74
CA ALA A 4 1.70 -3.20 14.79
C ALA A 4 2.93 -4.09 14.48
N TYR A 5 2.71 -5.29 13.96
CA TYR A 5 3.76 -6.18 13.48
C TYR A 5 4.48 -5.60 12.26
N ASP A 6 3.72 -5.00 11.34
CA ASP A 6 4.29 -4.41 10.13
C ASP A 6 5.18 -3.22 10.48
N ILE A 7 4.80 -2.36 11.44
CA ILE A 7 5.63 -1.24 11.91
C ILE A 7 7.00 -1.73 12.42
N GLU A 8 7.03 -2.73 13.30
CA GLU A 8 8.29 -3.31 13.78
C GLU A 8 9.09 -3.98 12.65
N SER A 9 8.41 -4.62 11.70
CA SER A 9 9.06 -5.21 10.52
C SER A 9 9.70 -4.16 9.63
N PHE A 10 9.04 -3.02 9.41
CA PHE A 10 9.62 -1.88 8.70
C PHE A 10 10.79 -1.27 9.48
N TYR A 11 10.65 -1.13 10.80
CA TYR A 11 11.72 -0.62 11.64
C TYR A 11 12.96 -1.51 11.55
N SER A 12 12.81 -2.83 11.70
CA SER A 12 13.92 -3.79 11.59
C SER A 12 14.56 -3.80 10.22
N ARG A 13 13.79 -3.57 9.15
CA ARG A 13 14.39 -3.39 7.81
C ARG A 13 15.23 -2.13 7.69
N LEU A 14 14.80 -1.04 8.32
CA LEU A 14 15.53 0.23 8.32
C LEU A 14 16.79 0.17 9.18
N THR A 15 16.74 -0.48 10.35
CA THR A 15 17.79 -0.38 11.38
C THR A 15 18.59 -1.68 11.59
N GLY A 16 18.08 -2.80 11.11
CA GLY A 16 18.65 -4.14 11.30
C GLY A 16 18.11 -4.90 12.53
N GLU A 17 17.33 -4.27 13.41
CA GLU A 17 16.84 -4.87 14.66
C GLU A 17 15.42 -4.39 15.03
N TYR A 18 14.69 -5.17 15.83
CA TYR A 18 13.40 -4.73 16.38
C TYR A 18 13.57 -3.78 17.56
N ASN A 19 12.59 -2.91 17.82
CA ASN A 19 12.64 -1.97 18.94
C ASN A 19 11.67 -2.41 20.06
N PRO A 20 12.12 -2.55 21.32
CA PRO A 20 11.19 -2.80 22.43
C PRO A 20 10.22 -1.63 22.69
N ASN A 21 10.51 -0.43 22.19
CA ASN A 21 9.63 0.73 22.27
C ASN A 21 8.89 0.95 20.93
N PHE A 22 7.66 0.46 20.86
CA PHE A 22 6.81 0.60 19.67
C PHE A 22 6.65 2.05 19.19
N PHE A 23 6.50 3.01 20.11
CA PHE A 23 6.28 4.41 19.72
C PHE A 23 7.52 5.03 19.07
N GLU A 24 8.70 4.59 19.48
CA GLU A 24 9.96 4.98 18.84
C GLU A 24 10.08 4.37 17.45
N ALA A 25 9.80 3.07 17.31
CA ALA A 25 9.76 2.40 16.01
C ALA A 25 8.79 3.08 15.04
N LEU A 26 7.57 3.33 15.49
CA LEU A 26 6.54 4.05 14.75
C LEU A 26 7.03 5.41 14.25
N SER A 27 7.67 6.18 15.14
CA SER A 27 8.15 7.53 14.82
C SER A 27 9.27 7.50 13.77
N VAL A 28 10.22 6.58 13.90
CA VAL A 28 11.33 6.42 12.94
C VAL A 28 10.81 5.98 11.57
N VAL A 29 9.93 4.98 11.53
CA VAL A 29 9.36 4.46 10.29
C VAL A 29 8.56 5.55 9.56
N ASN A 30 7.71 6.28 10.29
CA ASN A 30 6.93 7.38 9.71
C ASN A 30 7.83 8.53 9.23
N ALA A 31 8.88 8.88 9.98
CA ALA A 31 9.83 9.92 9.58
C ALA A 31 10.65 9.53 8.34
N ALA A 32 11.07 8.27 8.24
CA ALA A 32 11.72 7.75 7.04
C ALA A 32 10.78 7.87 5.84
N ARG A 33 9.52 7.46 6.00
CA ARG A 33 8.49 7.57 4.95
C ARG A 33 8.25 9.01 4.53
N ASP A 34 8.06 9.92 5.47
CA ASP A 34 7.86 11.33 5.14
C ASP A 34 9.07 11.93 4.42
N SER A 35 10.29 11.50 4.78
CA SER A 35 11.51 11.91 4.09
C SER A 35 11.57 11.39 2.66
N THR A 36 11.22 10.12 2.41
CA THR A 36 11.16 9.56 1.03
C THR A 36 10.11 10.24 0.14
N VAL A 37 9.02 10.72 0.73
CA VAL A 37 7.99 11.47 0.00
C VAL A 37 8.43 12.89 -0.28
N ALA A 38 9.18 13.50 0.63
CA ALA A 38 9.71 14.85 0.48
C ALA A 38 10.88 14.92 -0.52
N ASP A 39 11.73 13.90 -0.56
CA ASP A 39 12.87 13.80 -1.45
C ASP A 39 13.01 12.37 -1.99
N SER A 40 12.80 12.22 -3.31
CA SER A 40 12.94 10.93 -4.00
C SER A 40 14.36 10.37 -4.00
N LEU A 41 15.36 11.17 -3.63
CA LEU A 41 16.76 10.75 -3.48
C LEU A 41 17.12 10.38 -2.04
N TYR A 42 16.16 10.40 -1.10
CA TYR A 42 16.36 9.96 0.29
C TYR A 42 16.41 8.42 0.36
N LEU A 43 17.52 7.85 -0.12
CA LEU A 43 17.74 6.41 -0.27
C LEU A 43 19.12 6.02 0.28
N GLY A 44 19.30 4.75 0.62
CA GLY A 44 20.49 4.18 1.24
C GLY A 44 20.65 4.58 2.71
N GLU A 45 21.89 4.59 3.19
CA GLU A 45 22.24 5.00 4.56
C GLU A 45 21.91 6.48 4.81
N GLN A 46 20.91 6.72 5.67
CA GLN A 46 20.43 8.03 6.06
C GLN A 46 20.45 8.19 7.58
N ARG A 47 20.26 9.45 8.01
CA ARG A 47 20.16 9.82 9.43
C ARG A 47 18.84 10.48 9.69
N VAL A 48 18.16 10.02 10.74
CA VAL A 48 16.89 10.55 11.21
C VAL A 48 17.09 11.08 12.63
N MET A 49 16.73 12.35 12.86
CA MET A 49 16.82 12.97 14.19
C MET A 49 15.42 13.21 14.74
N LEU A 50 15.07 12.51 15.82
CA LEU A 50 13.77 12.56 16.47
C LEU A 50 13.95 12.71 17.98
N ASP A 51 13.27 13.68 18.59
CA ASP A 51 13.29 13.93 20.04
C ASP A 51 14.71 14.00 20.65
N GLY A 52 15.67 14.52 19.89
CA GLY A 52 17.07 14.65 20.31
C GLY A 52 17.88 13.34 20.25
N LYS A 53 17.32 12.26 19.72
CA LYS A 53 18.03 11.02 19.39
C LYS A 53 18.34 10.95 17.90
N GLU A 54 19.49 10.37 17.57
CA GLU A 54 19.91 10.10 16.19
C GLU A 54 19.72 8.61 15.89
N PHE A 55 19.05 8.32 14.78
CA PHE A 55 18.82 6.98 14.26
C PHE A 55 19.50 6.85 12.90
N PHE A 56 20.21 5.72 12.72
CA PHE A 56 20.78 5.35 11.43
C PHE A 56 19.79 4.40 10.75
N VAL A 57 19.37 4.75 9.53
CA VAL A 57 18.41 3.98 8.76
C VAL A 57 18.96 3.70 7.38
N ASP A 58 18.70 2.53 6.82
CA ASP A 58 19.01 2.17 5.43
C ASP A 58 17.69 2.08 4.64
N VAL A 59 17.46 3.05 3.76
CA VAL A 59 16.19 3.19 3.02
C VAL A 59 16.34 2.63 1.61
N ASP A 60 15.70 1.50 1.34
CA ASP A 60 15.70 0.90 0.01
C ASP A 60 14.74 1.61 -0.97
N GLU A 61 14.91 1.37 -2.29
CA GLU A 61 14.09 1.98 -3.34
C GLU A 61 12.60 1.59 -3.27
N SER A 62 12.27 0.42 -2.73
CA SER A 62 10.89 -0.07 -2.64
C SER A 62 10.19 0.34 -1.34
N PHE A 63 10.92 0.88 -0.36
CA PHE A 63 10.42 1.23 0.97
C PHE A 63 9.11 2.05 0.91
N GLY A 64 9.10 3.16 0.18
CA GLY A 64 7.92 4.04 0.11
C GLY A 64 6.71 3.35 -0.51
N PHE A 65 6.92 2.56 -1.56
CA PHE A 65 5.86 1.79 -2.22
C PHE A 65 5.32 0.68 -1.32
N GLU A 66 6.19 -0.05 -0.64
CA GLU A 66 5.80 -1.13 0.27
C GLU A 66 5.10 -0.60 1.51
N TYR A 67 5.54 0.54 2.05
CA TYR A 67 4.85 1.22 3.13
C TYR A 67 3.42 1.60 2.71
N ASP A 68 3.28 2.30 1.58
CA ASP A 68 1.97 2.80 1.13
C ASP A 68 1.02 1.64 0.73
N THR A 69 1.54 0.49 0.30
CA THR A 69 0.72 -0.71 0.01
C THR A 69 0.41 -1.55 1.25
N THR A 70 1.27 -1.54 2.27
CA THR A 70 1.05 -2.26 3.54
C THR A 70 0.02 -1.55 4.41
N PHE A 71 0.19 -0.24 4.58
CA PHE A 71 -0.70 0.53 5.46
C PHE A 71 -1.87 1.16 4.71
N GLY A 72 -1.72 1.42 3.41
CA GLY A 72 -2.73 2.10 2.61
C GLY A 72 -3.99 1.26 2.38
N ILE A 73 -5.09 1.96 2.11
CA ILE A 73 -6.39 1.35 1.84
C ILE A 73 -6.60 1.34 0.33
N LYS A 74 -6.77 0.15 -0.25
CA LYS A 74 -7.13 0.02 -1.66
C LYS A 74 -8.45 0.76 -1.92
N SER A 75 -8.42 1.72 -2.83
CA SER A 75 -9.52 2.62 -3.15
C SER A 75 -9.68 2.75 -4.66
N PHE A 76 -10.82 3.29 -5.07
CA PHE A 76 -11.18 3.49 -6.47
C PHE A 76 -11.63 4.94 -6.66
N ARG A 77 -11.07 5.61 -7.67
CA ARG A 77 -11.54 6.93 -8.11
C ARG A 77 -12.11 6.80 -9.52
N LYS A 78 -13.23 7.48 -9.76
CA LYS A 78 -13.80 7.60 -11.11
C LYS A 78 -13.31 8.91 -11.71
N ASP A 79 -12.45 8.81 -12.70
CA ASP A 79 -11.91 9.97 -13.41
C ASP A 79 -12.61 10.10 -14.77
N THR A 80 -12.97 11.32 -15.12
CA THR A 80 -13.44 11.64 -16.46
C THR A 80 -12.21 11.90 -17.32
N ILE A 81 -11.97 11.02 -18.28
CA ILE A 81 -10.86 11.14 -19.21
C ILE A 81 -11.43 11.71 -20.50
N GLN A 82 -10.90 12.87 -20.91
CA GLN A 82 -11.06 13.37 -22.27
C GLN A 82 -10.09 12.61 -23.17
N ASP A 83 -10.66 11.77 -24.02
CA ASP A 83 -9.92 11.00 -25.01
C ASP A 83 -10.35 11.45 -26.42
N THR A 84 -9.64 10.98 -27.42
CA THR A 84 -9.99 11.23 -28.82
C THR A 84 -9.94 9.92 -29.58
N THR A 85 -11.07 9.51 -30.13
CA THR A 85 -11.17 8.33 -30.98
C THR A 85 -10.88 8.74 -32.42
N LEU A 86 -9.97 8.01 -33.06
CA LEU A 86 -9.65 8.17 -34.46
C LEU A 86 -10.25 7.01 -35.25
N GLN A 87 -10.90 7.31 -36.37
CA GLN A 87 -11.17 6.32 -37.39
C GLN A 87 -10.01 6.35 -38.39
N ILE A 88 -9.24 5.27 -38.42
CA ILE A 88 -8.10 5.09 -39.33
C ILE A 88 -8.45 4.16 -40.47
N VAL A 89 -7.75 4.30 -41.58
CA VAL A 89 -7.79 3.40 -42.72
C VAL A 89 -6.50 2.62 -42.76
N VAL A 90 -6.62 1.29 -42.82
CA VAL A 90 -5.50 0.36 -42.88
C VAL A 90 -5.75 -0.62 -44.02
N PHE A 91 -4.72 -0.99 -44.77
CA PHE A 91 -4.79 -2.07 -45.75
C PHE A 91 -4.86 -3.42 -45.04
N SER A 92 -5.90 -4.21 -45.32
CA SER A 92 -6.01 -5.58 -44.83
C SER A 92 -5.45 -6.53 -45.90
N ASP A 93 -4.28 -7.11 -45.63
CA ASP A 93 -3.67 -8.12 -46.51
C ASP A 93 -4.57 -9.35 -46.67
N GLU A 94 -5.31 -9.72 -45.63
CA GLU A 94 -6.24 -10.86 -45.64
C GLU A 94 -7.44 -10.62 -46.57
N LEU A 95 -7.95 -9.39 -46.62
CA LEU A 95 -9.12 -9.02 -47.43
C LEU A 95 -8.73 -8.42 -48.80
N GLY A 96 -7.44 -8.14 -49.02
CA GLY A 96 -6.91 -7.47 -50.20
C GLY A 96 -7.53 -6.08 -50.44
N ARG A 97 -7.98 -5.39 -49.38
CA ARG A 97 -8.68 -4.10 -49.46
C ARG A 97 -8.42 -3.22 -48.25
N ASN A 98 -8.69 -1.93 -48.42
CA ASN A 98 -8.70 -0.96 -47.32
C ASN A 98 -9.88 -1.25 -46.38
N ASP A 99 -9.60 -1.31 -45.09
CA ASP A 99 -10.60 -1.42 -44.04
C ASP A 99 -10.46 -0.24 -43.05
N THR A 100 -11.52 0.05 -42.29
CA THR A 100 -11.51 1.10 -41.28
C THR A 100 -11.54 0.52 -39.87
N SER A 101 -10.73 1.07 -38.99
CA SER A 101 -10.72 0.70 -37.57
C SER A 101 -10.82 1.93 -36.68
N PHE A 102 -11.38 1.76 -35.49
CA PHE A 102 -11.44 2.79 -34.46
C PHE A 102 -10.33 2.55 -33.43
N ILE A 103 -9.49 3.56 -33.22
CA ILE A 103 -8.38 3.52 -32.27
C ILE A 103 -8.41 4.74 -31.35
N ARG A 104 -7.66 4.70 -30.25
CA ARG A 104 -7.40 5.90 -29.44
C ARG A 104 -6.25 6.68 -30.04
N LYS A 105 -6.30 8.01 -29.95
CA LYS A 105 -5.25 8.90 -30.48
C LYS A 105 -3.87 8.61 -29.89
N LYS A 106 -3.78 8.18 -28.63
CA LYS A 106 -2.51 7.78 -28.00
C LYS A 106 -1.86 6.54 -28.64
N ASP A 107 -2.65 5.70 -29.29
CA ASP A 107 -2.16 4.46 -29.92
C ASP A 107 -1.76 4.72 -31.39
N LEU A 108 -2.03 5.92 -31.93
CA LEU A 108 -1.82 6.26 -33.35
C LEU A 108 -0.37 6.06 -33.82
N SER A 109 0.62 6.36 -32.99
CA SER A 109 2.03 6.24 -33.36
C SER A 109 2.39 4.83 -33.80
N SER A 110 1.89 3.81 -33.09
CA SER A 110 2.11 2.39 -33.44
C SER A 110 1.50 1.99 -34.77
N TYR A 111 0.44 2.68 -35.23
CA TYR A 111 -0.15 2.45 -36.54
C TYR A 111 0.61 3.20 -37.63
N GLN A 112 1.07 4.42 -37.38
CA GLN A 112 1.83 5.21 -38.35
C GLN A 112 3.16 4.57 -38.73
N GLU A 113 3.73 3.74 -37.86
CA GLU A 113 4.94 2.96 -38.12
C GLU A 113 4.69 1.71 -39.01
N ASN A 114 3.43 1.35 -39.27
CA ASN A 114 3.06 0.19 -40.06
C ASN A 114 2.85 0.57 -41.54
N ASP A 115 3.48 -0.17 -42.46
CA ASP A 115 3.35 0.04 -43.91
C ASP A 115 1.91 -0.05 -44.43
N ASN A 116 1.04 -0.78 -43.72
CA ASN A 116 -0.37 -0.93 -44.07
C ASN A 116 -1.22 0.28 -43.64
N PHE A 117 -0.68 1.23 -42.89
CA PHE A 117 -1.41 2.42 -42.50
C PHE A 117 -1.56 3.40 -43.66
N ILE A 118 -2.80 3.81 -43.94
CA ILE A 118 -3.10 4.70 -45.07
C ILE A 118 -3.37 6.12 -44.60
N GLY A 119 -4.11 6.28 -43.49
CA GLY A 119 -4.41 7.61 -42.96
C GLY A 119 -5.55 7.65 -41.96
N ILE A 120 -5.88 8.86 -41.51
CA ILE A 120 -6.97 9.14 -40.57
C ILE A 120 -8.14 9.71 -41.36
N THR A 121 -9.35 9.14 -41.19
CA THR A 121 -10.56 9.61 -41.88
C THR A 121 -11.46 10.46 -40.99
N ARG A 122 -11.49 10.18 -39.69
CA ARG A 122 -12.31 10.92 -38.72
C ARG A 122 -11.59 11.03 -37.39
N GLU A 123 -11.80 12.14 -36.72
CA GLU A 123 -11.32 12.40 -35.36
C GLU A 123 -12.50 12.93 -34.54
N GLU A 124 -12.80 12.23 -33.44
CA GLU A 124 -13.91 12.59 -32.55
C GLU A 124 -13.43 12.66 -31.10
N PRO A 125 -13.60 13.81 -30.43
CA PRO A 125 -13.39 13.88 -28.99
C PRO A 125 -14.48 13.10 -28.26
N MET A 126 -14.10 12.33 -27.26
CA MET A 126 -15.01 11.53 -26.44
C MET A 126 -14.64 11.68 -24.97
N GLU A 127 -15.65 11.82 -24.13
CA GLU A 127 -15.49 11.73 -22.68
C GLU A 127 -15.88 10.32 -22.23
N ARG A 128 -15.02 9.70 -21.42
CA ARG A 128 -15.35 8.43 -20.77
C ARG A 128 -14.97 8.45 -19.31
N VAL A 129 -15.72 7.72 -18.49
CA VAL A 129 -15.42 7.53 -17.08
C VAL A 129 -14.60 6.26 -16.92
N GLU A 130 -13.40 6.39 -16.36
CA GLU A 130 -12.53 5.26 -16.03
C GLU A 130 -12.43 5.12 -14.50
N ALA A 131 -12.54 3.88 -14.01
CA ALA A 131 -12.28 3.59 -12.61
C ALA A 131 -10.79 3.25 -12.45
N ILE A 132 -10.06 4.10 -11.74
CA ILE A 132 -8.63 3.94 -11.48
C ILE A 132 -8.47 3.40 -10.06
N GLU A 133 -7.77 2.28 -9.95
CA GLU A 133 -7.36 1.72 -8.66
C GLU A 133 -6.16 2.50 -8.12
N TYR A 134 -6.20 2.86 -6.84
CA TYR A 134 -5.08 3.47 -6.15
C TYR A 134 -5.09 3.09 -4.67
N TYR A 135 -3.94 3.19 -4.01
CA TYR A 135 -3.87 3.05 -2.55
C TYR A 135 -4.03 4.43 -1.92
N LYS A 136 -5.08 4.60 -1.12
CA LYS A 136 -5.23 5.78 -0.28
C LYS A 136 -4.27 5.64 0.88
N THR A 137 -3.26 6.51 0.94
CA THR A 137 -2.29 6.56 2.02
C THR A 137 -2.99 6.61 3.38
N TYR A 138 -2.51 5.77 4.29
CA TYR A 138 -2.85 5.78 5.70
C TYR A 138 -1.53 5.72 6.48
N ILE A 139 -1.28 6.75 7.28
CA ILE A 139 -0.09 6.84 8.13
C ILE A 139 -0.50 6.26 9.49
N PRO A 140 0.09 5.13 9.93
CA PRO A 140 -0.22 4.57 11.23
C PRO A 140 0.12 5.57 12.34
N ASP A 141 -0.74 5.62 13.35
CA ASP A 141 -0.56 6.44 14.54
C ASP A 141 -0.47 5.57 15.80
N SER A 142 -0.42 6.20 16.97
CA SER A 142 -0.34 5.51 18.25
C SER A 142 -1.48 4.51 18.48
N SER A 143 -2.67 4.71 17.89
CA SER A 143 -3.80 3.78 18.04
C SER A 143 -3.48 2.40 17.48
N THR A 144 -2.52 2.30 16.56
CA THR A 144 -2.03 1.05 15.98
C THR A 144 -1.52 0.07 17.03
N TYR A 145 -1.02 0.58 18.16
CA TYR A 145 -0.49 -0.25 19.25
C TYR A 145 -1.57 -0.85 20.15
N TYR A 146 -2.80 -0.33 20.09
CA TYR A 146 -3.85 -0.70 21.02
C TYR A 146 -4.85 -1.65 20.37
N CYS A 147 -5.31 -2.63 21.14
CA CYS A 147 -6.42 -3.47 20.75
C CYS A 147 -7.71 -2.64 20.75
N PRO A 148 -8.45 -2.57 19.63
CA PRO A 148 -9.66 -1.74 19.53
C PRO A 148 -10.82 -2.23 20.40
N LEU A 149 -10.76 -3.46 20.91
CA LEU A 149 -11.80 -4.01 21.80
C LEU A 149 -11.53 -3.72 23.28
N THR A 150 -10.27 -3.75 23.72
CA THR A 150 -9.91 -3.55 25.14
C THR A 150 -9.31 -2.19 25.44
N ASN A 151 -8.83 -1.48 24.41
CA ASN A 151 -7.94 -0.33 24.53
C ASN A 151 -6.63 -0.61 25.30
N ASN A 152 -6.28 -1.89 25.51
CA ASN A 152 -4.99 -2.29 26.05
C ASN A 152 -3.97 -2.44 24.91
N GLU A 153 -2.71 -2.19 25.23
CA GLU A 153 -1.59 -2.41 24.30
C GLU A 153 -1.51 -3.87 23.85
N TYR A 154 -1.10 -4.10 22.61
CA TYR A 154 -0.72 -5.45 22.20
C TYR A 154 0.53 -5.90 22.94
N ILE A 155 0.59 -7.17 23.30
CA ILE A 155 1.74 -7.73 23.98
C ILE A 155 2.82 -7.98 22.92
N MET A 156 3.89 -7.20 22.98
CA MET A 156 5.05 -7.29 22.10
C MET A 156 6.21 -7.96 22.82
N GLU A 157 6.77 -8.99 22.21
CA GLU A 157 7.94 -9.72 22.72
C GLU A 157 8.97 -9.87 21.60
N ILE A 158 10.23 -9.59 21.93
CA ILE A 158 11.38 -9.81 21.06
C ILE A 158 12.20 -10.91 21.72
N SER A 159 12.67 -11.89 20.94
CA SER A 159 13.53 -12.98 21.45
C SER A 159 14.84 -12.45 22.04
N ASP A 160 15.45 -13.22 22.93
CA ASP A 160 16.74 -12.86 23.57
C ASP A 160 17.87 -12.62 22.55
N ASP A 161 17.79 -13.27 21.39
CA ASP A 161 18.75 -13.09 20.29
C ASP A 161 18.39 -11.94 19.33
N GLY A 162 17.26 -11.26 19.55
CA GLY A 162 16.79 -10.12 18.76
C GLY A 162 16.20 -10.50 17.39
N THR A 163 16.12 -11.78 17.04
CA THR A 163 15.80 -12.24 15.68
C THR A 163 14.31 -12.48 15.44
N ASP A 164 13.55 -12.78 16.48
CA ASP A 164 12.13 -13.12 16.40
C ASP A 164 11.28 -12.06 17.10
N LEU A 165 10.27 -11.56 16.38
CA LEU A 165 9.22 -10.71 16.91
C LEU A 165 7.93 -11.50 17.08
N SER A 166 7.29 -11.32 18.24
CA SER A 166 5.97 -11.84 18.56
C SER A 166 5.05 -10.70 19.00
N ILE A 167 3.87 -10.61 18.39
CA ILE A 167 2.80 -9.69 18.82
C ILE A 167 1.54 -10.50 19.07
N SER A 168 0.99 -10.39 20.27
CA SER A 168 -0.16 -11.18 20.70
C SER A 168 -1.30 -10.32 21.27
N SER A 169 -2.50 -10.90 21.23
CA SER A 169 -3.72 -10.25 21.72
C SER A 169 -3.66 -10.06 23.24
N PRO A 170 -4.03 -8.87 23.76
CA PRO A 170 -4.16 -8.66 25.21
C PRO A 170 -5.44 -9.24 25.81
N ILE A 171 -6.17 -10.09 25.06
CA ILE A 171 -7.46 -10.65 25.47
C ILE A 171 -7.21 -12.06 25.98
N GLU A 172 -7.18 -12.24 27.30
CA GLU A 172 -7.03 -13.56 27.92
C GLU A 172 -8.37 -14.30 28.02
N GLU A 173 -9.44 -13.59 28.39
CA GLU A 173 -10.79 -14.13 28.53
C GLU A 173 -11.75 -13.53 27.48
N PRO A 174 -12.70 -14.30 26.94
CA PRO A 174 -13.68 -13.78 25.99
C PRO A 174 -14.51 -12.63 26.59
N ILE A 175 -14.51 -11.50 25.89
CA ILE A 175 -15.33 -10.33 26.22
C ILE A 175 -16.75 -10.60 25.72
N VAL A 176 -17.74 -10.59 26.62
CA VAL A 176 -19.15 -10.80 26.28
C VAL A 176 -19.94 -9.57 26.68
N GLU A 177 -20.52 -8.89 25.69
CA GLU A 177 -21.36 -7.70 25.91
C GLU A 177 -22.76 -7.95 25.37
N SER A 178 -23.78 -7.77 26.19
CA SER A 178 -25.17 -7.90 25.74
C SER A 178 -25.55 -6.70 24.87
N HIS A 179 -25.96 -6.97 23.64
CA HIS A 179 -26.46 -5.97 22.70
C HIS A 179 -27.86 -6.37 22.29
N TYR A 180 -28.86 -5.56 22.66
CA TYR A 180 -30.27 -5.92 22.49
C TYR A 180 -30.61 -7.20 23.30
N ILE A 181 -31.81 -7.26 23.88
CA ILE A 181 -32.21 -8.24 24.92
C ILE A 181 -31.84 -9.71 24.61
N LEU A 182 -31.76 -10.09 23.32
CA LEU A 182 -31.49 -11.46 22.88
C LEU A 182 -30.17 -11.64 22.11
N PHE A 183 -29.37 -10.59 21.91
CA PHE A 183 -28.07 -10.72 21.24
C PHE A 183 -26.93 -10.33 22.19
N SER A 184 -25.76 -10.91 21.95
CA SER A 184 -24.53 -10.55 22.64
C SER A 184 -23.39 -10.52 21.64
N PHE A 185 -22.60 -9.46 21.70
CA PHE A 185 -21.28 -9.46 21.11
C PHE A 185 -20.36 -10.37 21.93
N LYS A 186 -19.52 -11.14 21.23
CA LYS A 186 -18.47 -11.96 21.83
C LYS A 186 -17.15 -11.68 21.12
N GLY A 187 -16.25 -10.96 21.78
CA GLY A 187 -14.88 -10.75 21.35
C GLY A 187 -13.97 -11.81 21.96
N THR A 188 -13.20 -12.53 21.15
CA THR A 188 -12.22 -13.52 21.61
C THR A 188 -10.80 -13.06 21.33
N ASN A 189 -9.83 -13.76 21.91
CA ASN A 189 -8.40 -13.58 21.62
C ASN A 189 -8.15 -13.54 20.10
N HIS A 190 -7.46 -12.50 19.64
CA HIS A 190 -7.14 -12.30 18.22
C HIS A 190 -6.02 -13.21 17.72
N GLY A 191 -5.37 -13.95 18.61
CA GLY A 191 -4.23 -14.82 18.37
C GLY A 191 -2.88 -14.13 18.60
N VAL A 192 -1.84 -14.77 18.08
CA VAL A 192 -0.45 -14.30 17.98
C VAL A 192 0.04 -14.26 16.52
N ILE A 193 0.84 -13.24 16.20
CA ILE A 193 1.71 -13.17 15.03
C ILE A 193 3.14 -13.40 15.52
N LYS A 194 3.78 -14.48 15.08
CA LYS A 194 5.18 -14.79 15.44
C LYS A 194 6.00 -14.98 14.19
N SER A 195 7.05 -14.16 14.04
CA SER A 195 7.97 -14.19 12.89
C SER A 195 7.19 -14.21 11.55
N GLY A 196 6.16 -13.36 11.47
CA GLY A 196 5.29 -13.17 10.30
C GLY A 196 4.17 -14.21 10.15
N ARG A 197 4.12 -15.24 10.99
CA ARG A 197 3.11 -16.29 10.93
C ARG A 197 1.96 -16.00 11.89
N LYS A 198 0.74 -15.99 11.38
CA LYS A 198 -0.48 -15.83 12.17
C LYS A 198 -0.94 -17.17 12.71
N SER A 199 -1.47 -17.17 13.93
CA SER A 199 -2.04 -18.38 14.55
C SER A 199 -3.48 -18.68 14.13
N TRP A 200 -4.10 -17.86 13.30
CA TRP A 200 -5.51 -17.93 12.93
C TRP A 200 -5.78 -17.92 11.42
N GLU A 201 -4.78 -18.29 10.60
CA GLU A 201 -4.99 -18.54 9.16
C GLU A 201 -5.53 -19.95 8.88
#